data_AF-U1P760-F1
#
_entry.id   AF-U1P760-F1
#
_cell.length_a   1.000
_cell.length_b   1.000
_cell.length_c   1.000
_cell.angle_alpha   90.00
_cell.angle_beta   90.00
_cell.angle_gamma   90.00
#
_symmetry.space_group_name_H-M   'P 1'
#
loop_
_entity.id
_entity.type
_entity.pdbx_description
1 polymer ?
#
loop_
_entity_poly.entity_id
_entity_poly.type
_entity_poly.pdbx_seq_one_letter_code
_entity_poly.pdbx_strand_id
1 'polypeptide(L)' 'MNYRIADQPTPATVEELLGEAKRRSACLSIFTECTVEYDGRANASLASGDRLVMYKPDGTVLVHTDEQRTPQNWQPPG' A
#
# COMPACT_ATOMS: atom_id res chain seq x y z
N MET A 1 -7.39 -21.32 -2.13
CA MET A 1 -7.34 -19.89 -1.72
C MET A 1 -6.77 -19.13 -2.89
N ASN A 2 -7.52 -18.21 -3.51
CA ASN A 2 -7.10 -17.55 -4.74
C ASN A 2 -6.32 -16.26 -4.40
N TYR A 3 -5.01 -16.34 -4.41
CA TYR A 3 -4.11 -15.19 -4.32
C TYR A 3 -3.15 -15.21 -5.52
N ARG A 4 -2.60 -14.04 -5.87
CA ARG A 4 -1.49 -13.90 -6.82
C ARG A 4 -0.30 -13.31 -6.09
N ILE A 5 0.89 -13.81 -6.42
CA ILE A 5 2.16 -13.25 -5.96
C ILE A 5 2.96 -12.92 -7.22
N ALA A 6 3.59 -11.75 -7.22
CA ALA A 6 4.61 -11.40 -8.19
C ALA A 6 5.86 -11.04 -7.39
N ASP A 7 6.94 -11.77 -7.64
CA ASP A 7 8.25 -11.48 -7.07
C ASP A 7 9.00 -10.53 -8.02
N GLN A 8 9.67 -9.52 -7.44
CA GLN A 8 10.33 -8.44 -8.17
C GLN A 8 9.49 -7.86 -9.35
N PRO A 9 8.24 -7.44 -9.09
CA PRO A 9 7.34 -7.01 -10.16
C PRO A 9 7.81 -5.71 -10.82
N THR A 10 7.55 -5.60 -12.11
CA THR A 10 7.66 -4.31 -12.81
C THR A 10 6.53 -3.36 -12.38
N PRO A 11 6.69 -2.04 -12.56
CA PRO A 11 5.59 -1.09 -12.32
C PRO A 11 4.29 -1.47 -13.05
N ALA A 12 4.38 -1.92 -14.31
CA ALA A 12 3.22 -2.37 -15.09
C ALA A 12 2.53 -3.58 -14.45
N THR A 13 3.30 -4.52 -13.89
CA THR A 13 2.75 -5.66 -13.13
C THR A 13 2.02 -5.20 -11.88
N VAL A 14 2.54 -4.20 -11.16
CA VAL A 14 1.89 -3.64 -9.98
C VAL A 14 0.57 -2.95 -10.34
N GLU A 15 0.53 -2.19 -11.44
CA GLU A 15 -0.69 -1.56 -11.95
C GLU A 15 -1.76 -2.61 -12.32
N GLU A 16 -1.37 -3.70 -13.00
CA GLU A 16 -2.26 -4.82 -13.31
C GLU A 16 -2.85 -5.42 -12.03
N LEU A 17 -2.02 -5.74 -11.05
CA LEU A 17 -2.42 -6.34 -9.79
C LEU A 17 -3.35 -5.43 -8.98
N LEU A 18 -3.08 -4.11 -8.94
CA LEU A 18 -3.96 -3.14 -8.31
C LEU A 18 -5.31 -3.03 -9.05
N GLY A 19 -5.30 -3.03 -10.38
CA GLY A 19 -6.51 -3.03 -11.20
C GLY A 19 -7.36 -4.29 -10.97
N GLU A 20 -6.73 -5.45 -10.86
CA GLU A 20 -7.40 -6.71 -10.50
C GLU A 20 -7.95 -6.70 -9.08
N ALA A 21 -7.18 -6.20 -8.11
CA ALA A 21 -7.60 -6.09 -6.73
C ALA A 21 -8.89 -5.25 -6.62
N LYS A 22 -8.94 -4.11 -7.32
CA LYS A 22 -10.15 -3.28 -7.44
C LYS A 22 -11.32 -4.04 -8.06
N ARG A 23 -11.14 -4.68 -9.22
CA ARG A 23 -12.21 -5.42 -9.92
C ARG A 23 -12.77 -6.58 -9.10
N ARG A 24 -11.92 -7.24 -8.31
CA ARG A 24 -12.28 -8.41 -7.52
C ARG A 24 -12.67 -8.08 -6.08
N SER A 25 -12.66 -6.80 -5.70
CA SER A 25 -12.80 -6.39 -4.30
C SER A 25 -11.85 -7.18 -3.38
N ALA A 26 -10.59 -7.29 -3.78
CA ALA A 26 -9.53 -7.97 -3.04
C ALA A 26 -8.54 -6.97 -2.41
N CYS A 27 -7.89 -7.39 -1.33
CA CYS A 27 -6.79 -6.63 -0.74
C CYS A 27 -5.50 -6.80 -1.58
N LEU A 28 -4.65 -5.77 -1.58
CA LEU A 28 -3.31 -5.81 -2.12
C LEU A 28 -2.31 -5.45 -1.01
N SER A 29 -1.24 -6.23 -0.88
CA SER A 29 -0.11 -5.95 0.00
C SER A 29 1.16 -5.86 -0.84
N ILE A 30 1.96 -4.83 -0.62
CA ILE A 30 3.22 -4.58 -1.33
C ILE A 30 4.32 -4.39 -0.29
N PHE A 31 5.40 -5.15 -0.44
CA PHE A 31 6.67 -4.90 0.26
C PHE A 31 7.57 -4.15 -0.71
N THR A 32 7.98 -2.93 -0.35
CA THR A 32 8.74 -2.07 -1.26
C THR A 32 9.51 -1.01 -0.48
N GLU A 33 10.66 -0.60 -1.04
CA GLU A 33 11.30 0.65 -0.63
C GLU A 33 10.57 1.82 -1.29
N CYS A 34 10.04 2.76 -0.50
CA CYS A 34 9.41 3.96 -1.05
C CYS A 34 9.54 5.17 -0.13
N THR A 35 9.29 6.37 -0.67
CA THR A 35 8.97 7.56 0.11
C THR A 35 7.47 7.68 0.32
N VAL A 36 7.04 8.41 1.34
CA VAL A 36 5.62 8.73 1.55
C VAL A 36 5.49 10.23 1.67
N GLU A 37 4.60 10.80 0.88
CA GLU A 37 4.17 12.19 1.01
C GLU A 37 2.68 12.18 1.37
N TYR A 38 2.34 12.84 2.47
CA TYR A 38 0.97 13.00 2.93
C TYR A 38 0.63 14.48 3.08
N ASP A 39 -0.39 14.90 2.33
CA ASP A 39 -0.98 16.24 2.40
C ASP A 39 -2.44 16.09 2.87
N GLY A 40 -2.78 16.75 3.98
CA GLY A 40 -4.06 16.60 4.64
C GLY A 40 -4.22 17.55 5.82
N ARG A 41 -4.76 17.06 6.95
CA ARG A 41 -4.90 17.88 8.16
C ARG A 41 -3.55 18.28 8.77
N ALA A 42 -2.50 17.53 8.44
CA ALA A 42 -1.11 17.82 8.70
C ALA A 42 -0.32 17.44 7.44
N ASN A 43 0.81 18.09 7.23
CA ASN A 43 1.77 17.70 6.21
C ASN A 43 2.84 16.83 6.84
N ALA A 44 3.04 15.63 6.28
CA ALA A 44 4.04 14.69 6.76
C ALA A 44 4.71 14.01 5.58
N SER A 45 6.03 13.85 5.68
CA SER A 45 6.81 13.06 4.74
C SER A 45 7.62 12.00 5.48
N LEU A 46 7.76 10.85 4.85
CA LEU A 46 8.68 9.81 5.28
C LEU A 46 9.73 9.59 4.19
N ALA A 47 11.00 9.72 4.54
CA ALA A 47 12.14 9.46 3.66
C ALA A 47 12.17 8.00 3.16
N SER A 48 13.01 7.69 2.17
CA SER A 48 13.09 6.32 1.60
C SER A 48 13.31 5.24 2.66
N GLY A 49 12.74 4.07 2.44
CA GLY A 49 12.89 2.90 3.31
C GLY A 49 11.88 1.79 3.04
N ASP A 50 12.11 0.62 3.63
CA ASP A 50 11.26 -0.55 3.44
C ASP A 50 9.92 -0.41 4.16
N ARG A 51 8.84 -0.68 3.43
CA ARG A 51 7.47 -0.55 3.92
C ARG A 51 6.61 -1.72 3.51
N LEU A 52 5.66 -2.04 4.38
CA LEU A 52 4.46 -2.78 4.02
C LEU A 52 3.35 -1.78 3.69
N VAL A 53 2.98 -1.70 2.42
CA VAL A 53 1.85 -0.90 1.93
C VAL A 53 0.66 -1.83 1.69
N MET A 54 -0.49 -1.51 2.29
CA MET A 54 -1.73 -2.27 2.12
C MET A 54 -2.83 -1.39 1.53
N TYR A 55 -3.48 -1.89 0.47
CA TYR A 55 -4.72 -1.35 -0.08
C TYR A 55 -5.87 -2.31 0.23
N LYS A 56 -7.01 -1.76 0.64
CA LYS A 56 -8.25 -2.51 0.85
C LYS A 56 -9.34 -2.04 -0.13
N PRO A 57 -10.31 -2.90 -0.46
CA PRO A 57 -11.40 -2.56 -1.39
C PRO A 57 -12.25 -1.35 -0.99
N ASP A 58 -12.32 -1.03 0.30
CA ASP A 58 -13.06 0.12 0.84
C ASP A 58 -12.32 1.47 0.67
N GLY A 59 -11.17 1.47 -0.03
CA GLY A 59 -10.35 2.67 -0.23
C GLY A 59 -9.28 2.87 0.85
N THR A 60 -9.28 2.07 1.92
CA THR A 60 -8.27 2.18 2.97
C THR A 60 -6.87 1.93 2.41
N VAL A 61 -5.94 2.82 2.73
CA VAL A 61 -4.50 2.63 2.50
C VAL A 61 -3.79 2.69 3.83
N LEU A 62 -2.93 1.71 4.11
CA LEU A 62 -2.09 1.66 5.31
C LEU A 62 -0.63 1.56 4.90
N VAL A 63 0.24 2.34 5.56
CA VAL A 63 1.69 2.25 5.38
C VAL A 63 2.34 1.95 6.73
N HIS A 64 2.95 0.77 6.81
CA HIS A 64 3.69 0.30 7.98
C HIS A 64 5.20 0.33 7.71
N THR A 65 5.95 0.68 8.76
CA THR A 65 7.38 0.36 8.89
C THR A 65 7.53 -0.96 9.67
N ASP A 66 8.77 -1.34 9.96
CA ASP A 66 9.12 -2.48 10.82
C ASP A 66 8.90 -2.22 12.32
N GLU A 67 8.62 -0.97 12.68
CA GLU A 67 8.38 -0.55 14.05
C GLU A 67 6.89 -0.28 14.35
N GLN A 68 6.56 -0.38 15.63
CA GLN A 68 5.26 0.01 16.21
C GLN A 68 4.07 -0.84 15.71
N ARG A 69 2.96 -0.75 16.46
CA ARG A 69 1.75 -1.53 16.18
C ARG A 69 0.88 -0.89 15.09
N THR A 70 0.90 0.44 15.01
CA THR A 70 0.00 1.23 14.16
C THR A 70 0.70 1.66 12.88
N PRO A 71 -0.03 1.84 11.76
CA PRO A 71 0.56 2.39 10.54
C PRO A 71 1.09 3.80 10.81
N GLN A 72 2.21 4.15 10.18
CA GLN A 72 2.78 5.51 10.26
C GLN A 72 1.92 6.49 9.46
N ASN A 73 1.40 6.07 8.30
CA ASN A 73 0.46 6.84 7.49
C ASN A 73 -0.75 5.97 7.11
N TRP A 74 -1.94 6.58 7.09
CA TRP A 74 -3.16 5.90 6.66
C TRP A 74 -4.13 6.85 5.96
N GLN A 75 -4.88 6.29 5.02
CA GLN A 75 -6.09 6.89 4.44
C GLN A 75 -7.29 6.06 4.92
N PRO A 76 -8.31 6.67 5.56
CA PRO A 76 -9.51 5.94 5.96
C PRO A 76 -10.35 5.49 4.75
N PRO A 77 -11.37 4.63 4.95
CA PRO A 77 -12.33 4.28 3.89
C PRO A 77 -12.98 5.53 3.26
N GLY A 78 -13.25 5.46 1.96
CA GLY A 78 -13.86 6.56 1.20
C GLY A 78 -13.69 6.44 -0.30
#